data_AF-A0A7Z9BQX9-F1
#
_entry.id   AF-A0A7Z9BQX9-F1
#
_cell.length_a   1.000
_cell.length_b   1.000
_cell.length_c   1.000
_cell.angle_alpha   90.00
_cell.angle_beta   90.00
_cell.angle_gamma   90.00
#
_symmetry.space_group_name_H-M   'P 1'
#
loop_
_entity.id
_entity.type
_entity.pdbx_description
1 polymer ?
#
loop_
_entity_poly.entity_id
_entity_poly.type
_entity_poly.pdbx_seq_one_letter_code
_entity_poly.pdbx_strand_id
1 'polypeptide(L)'
;MAPPLVVMEVVSPGELQRDRDYIAKRMQYQDRGIPEYWIIDPQLQTVLVLKLVNNFYTEIGTFQGSDRIFSSQFTNINLTADQIFIASYQ
;
A
#
# COMPACT_ATOMS: atom_id res chain seq x y z
N MET A 1 -17.45 -13.45 6.81
CA MET A 1 -17.11 -13.05 5.43
C MET A 1 -15.59 -13.05 5.32
N ALA A 2 -15.02 -13.55 4.22
CA ALA A 2 -13.56 -13.55 4.04
C ALA A 2 -13.06 -12.10 3.81
N PRO A 3 -11.87 -11.74 4.32
CA PRO A 3 -11.29 -10.42 4.07
C PRO A 3 -10.88 -10.28 2.59
N PRO A 4 -10.79 -9.04 2.07
CA PRO A 4 -10.16 -8.82 0.77
C PRO A 4 -8.70 -9.27 0.78
N LEU A 5 -8.18 -9.69 -0.37
CA LEU A 5 -6.79 -10.11 -0.51
C LEU A 5 -5.81 -8.94 -0.39
N VAL A 6 -6.19 -7.78 -0.95
CA VAL A 6 -5.40 -6.55 -0.94
C VAL A 6 -6.31 -5.37 -0.62
N VAL A 7 -5.82 -4.45 0.21
CA VAL A 7 -6.38 -3.10 0.34
C VAL A 7 -5.32 -2.10 -0.07
N MET A 8 -5.71 -1.06 -0.81
CA MET A 8 -4.83 0.02 -1.22
C MET A 8 -5.45 1.34 -0.77
N GLU A 9 -4.70 2.15 -0.03
CA GLU A 9 -5.16 3.43 0.51
C GLU A 9 -4.30 4.55 -0.05
N VAL A 10 -4.95 5.59 -0.55
CA VAL A 10 -4.29 6.81 -1.01
C VAL A 10 -4.30 7.83 0.11
N VAL A 11 -3.12 8.17 0.61
CA VAL A 11 -2.94 9.09 1.74
C VAL A 11 -3.40 10.48 1.32
N SER A 12 -4.34 11.02 2.08
CA SER A 12 -4.81 12.40 1.89
C SER A 12 -3.84 13.39 2.55
N PRO A 13 -3.76 14.64 2.08
CA PRO A 13 -2.93 15.67 2.71
C PRO A 13 -3.26 15.89 4.20
N GLY A 14 -2.23 16.21 4.99
CA GLY A 14 -2.32 16.51 6.42
C GLY A 14 -1.79 15.40 7.35
N GLU A 15 -1.23 15.80 8.51
CA GLU A 15 -0.61 14.88 9.47
C GLU A 15 -1.61 13.87 10.05
N LEU A 16 -2.82 14.31 10.39
CA LEU A 16 -3.87 13.43 10.93
C LEU A 16 -4.29 12.33 9.95
N GLN A 17 -4.35 12.66 8.66
CA GLN A 17 -4.68 11.72 7.59
C GLN A 17 -3.54 10.72 7.40
N ARG A 18 -2.30 11.21 7.46
CA ARG A 18 -1.11 10.37 7.40
C ARG A 18 -1.08 9.36 8.55
N ASP A 19 -1.27 9.80 9.79
CA ASP A 19 -1.30 8.91 10.96
C ASP A 19 -2.44 7.89 10.88
N ARG A 20 -3.60 8.30 10.37
CA ARG A 20 -4.73 7.39 10.16
C ARG A 20 -4.35 6.24 9.22
N ASP A 21 -3.72 6.53 8.08
CA ASP A 21 -3.43 5.51 7.08
C ASP A 21 -2.19 4.66 7.47
N TYR A 22 -1.11 5.29 7.97
CA TYR A 22 0.12 4.59 8.36
C TYR A 22 0.03 3.81 9.69
N ILE A 23 -0.82 4.24 10.62
CA ILE A 23 -0.88 3.68 11.98
C ILE A 23 -2.25 3.03 12.21
N ALA A 24 -3.33 3.82 12.22
CA ALA A 24 -4.64 3.33 12.67
C ALA A 24 -5.22 2.26 11.73
N LYS A 25 -5.23 2.51 10.42
CA LYS A 25 -5.71 1.54 9.41
C LYS A 25 -4.80 0.33 9.30
N ARG A 26 -3.48 0.53 9.39
CA ARG A 26 -2.51 -0.59 9.43
C ARG A 26 -2.86 -1.58 10.54
N MET A 27 -3.11 -1.11 11.76
CA MET A 27 -3.56 -1.98 12.86
C MET A 27 -4.94 -2.60 12.57
N GLN A 28 -5.89 -1.79 12.09
CA GLN A 28 -7.24 -2.23 11.78
C GLN A 28 -7.28 -3.37 10.74
N TYR A 29 -6.45 -3.30 9.70
CA TYR A 29 -6.38 -4.29 8.63
C TYR A 29 -5.58 -5.52 9.01
N GLN A 30 -4.56 -5.35 9.87
CA GLN A 30 -3.83 -6.44 10.50
C GLN A 30 -4.79 -7.31 11.32
N ASP A 31 -5.59 -6.70 12.19
CA ASP A 31 -6.56 -7.40 13.02
C ASP A 31 -7.68 -8.06 12.21
N ARG A 32 -7.97 -7.53 11.01
CA ARG A 32 -8.91 -8.12 10.05
C ARG A 32 -8.31 -9.24 9.20
N GLY A 33 -7.01 -9.52 9.33
CA GLY A 33 -6.35 -10.58 8.60
C GLY A 33 -6.23 -10.31 7.09
N ILE A 34 -6.17 -9.04 6.67
CA ILE A 34 -6.00 -8.69 5.26
C ILE A 34 -4.56 -9.04 4.83
N PRO A 35 -4.37 -9.94 3.84
CA PRO A 35 -3.05 -10.46 3.49
C PRO A 35 -2.03 -9.40 3.04
N GLU A 36 -2.49 -8.36 2.35
CA GLU A 36 -1.60 -7.32 1.81
C GLU A 36 -2.22 -5.92 1.91
N TYR A 37 -1.42 -4.94 2.31
CA TYR A 37 -1.86 -3.56 2.47
C TYR A 37 -0.89 -2.61 1.77
N TRP A 38 -1.41 -1.77 0.89
CA TRP A 38 -0.63 -0.75 0.18
C TRP A 38 -0.99 0.63 0.71
N ILE A 39 0.04 1.42 1.01
CA ILE A 39 -0.07 2.82 1.37
C ILE A 39 0.57 3.62 0.24
N ILE A 40 -0.27 4.33 -0.51
CA ILE A 40 0.13 5.16 -1.64
C ILE A 40 0.18 6.59 -1.12
N ASP A 41 1.36 7.20 -1.08
CA ASP A 41 1.60 8.54 -0.53
C ASP A 41 1.93 9.52 -1.68
N PRO A 42 0.96 10.32 -2.16
CA PRO A 42 1.19 11.24 -3.28
C PRO A 42 2.15 12.38 -2.94
N GLN A 43 2.30 12.75 -1.66
CA GLN A 43 3.22 13.82 -1.26
C GLN A 43 4.67 13.35 -1.34
N LEU A 44 4.92 12.10 -0.96
CA LEU A 44 6.25 11.48 -1.05
C LEU A 44 6.50 10.80 -2.41
N GLN A 45 5.46 10.62 -3.23
CA GLN A 45 5.47 9.80 -4.44
C GLN A 45 6.00 8.38 -4.18
N THR A 46 5.57 7.79 -3.07
CA THR A 46 5.98 6.44 -2.66
C THR A 46 4.79 5.50 -2.53
N VAL A 47 5.09 4.21 -2.74
CA VAL A 47 4.15 3.11 -2.51
C VAL A 47 4.79 2.15 -1.52
N LEU A 48 4.27 2.12 -0.30
CA LEU A 48 4.67 1.14 0.71
C LEU A 48 3.77 -0.08 0.59
N VAL A 49 4.36 -1.26 0.38
CA VAL A 49 3.64 -2.54 0.34
C VAL A 49 3.96 -3.35 1.59
N LEU A 50 2.91 -3.76 2.29
CA LEU A 50 2.96 -4.55 3.52
C LEU A 50 2.34 -5.93 3.28
N LYS A 51 2.99 -6.97 3.78
CA LYS A 51 2.47 -8.35 3.82
C LYS A 51 2.16 -8.76 5.25
N LEU A 52 1.02 -9.40 5.46
CA LEU A 52 0.68 -10.01 6.73
C LEU A 52 1.47 -11.31 6.91
N VAL A 53 2.30 -11.38 7.95
CA VAL A 53 3.10 -12.55 8.32
C VAL A 53 2.91 -12.79 9.81
N ASN A 54 2.45 -13.98 10.20
CA ASN A 54 2.20 -14.34 11.60
C ASN A 54 1.37 -13.28 12.36
N ASN A 55 0.32 -12.77 11.72
CA ASN A 55 -0.57 -11.72 12.22
C ASN A 55 0.06 -10.33 12.38
N PHE A 56 1.25 -10.09 11.82
CA PHE A 56 1.89 -8.77 11.81
C PHE A 56 2.23 -8.32 10.38
N TYR A 57 1.99 -7.05 10.09
CA TYR A 57 2.44 -6.48 8.82
C TYR A 57 3.95 -6.28 8.78
N THR A 58 4.59 -6.94 7.83
CA THR A 58 6.01 -6.78 7.47
C THR A 58 6.09 -6.04 6.13
N GLU A 59 7.07 -5.15 5.98
CA GLU A 59 7.28 -4.45 4.71
C GLU A 59 7.82 -5.40 3.65
N ILE A 60 7.16 -5.45 2.50
CA ILE A 60 7.76 -6.01 1.28
C ILE A 60 8.77 -5.02 0.73
N GLY A 61 8.40 -3.73 0.70
CA GLY A 61 9.26 -2.64 0.26
C GLY A 61 8.51 -1.33 0.14
N THR A 62 9.28 -0.24 0.05
CA THR A 62 8.83 1.08 -0.36
C THR A 62 9.37 1.35 -1.76
N PHE A 63 8.49 1.65 -2.70
CA PHE A 63 8.81 1.82 -4.12
C PHE A 63 8.59 3.27 -4.54
N GLN A 64 9.45 3.78 -5.41
CA GLN A 64 9.36 5.15 -5.94
C GLN A 64 9.87 5.20 -7.40
N GLY A 65 9.47 6.22 -8.15
CA GLY A 65 9.97 6.39 -9.52
C GLY A 65 9.71 5.17 -10.41
N SER A 66 10.74 4.75 -11.14
CA SER A 66 10.72 3.59 -12.03
C SER A 66 10.77 2.23 -11.32
N ASP A 67 10.79 2.18 -9.98
CA ASP A 67 10.82 0.93 -9.23
C ASP A 67 9.61 0.07 -9.57
N ARG A 68 9.84 -1.20 -9.91
CA ARG A 68 8.76 -2.17 -10.08
C ARG A 68 8.21 -2.57 -8.72
N ILE A 69 6.90 -2.46 -8.56
CA ILE A 69 6.21 -2.84 -7.33
C ILE A 69 6.09 -4.36 -7.25
N PHE A 70 6.48 -4.92 -6.11
CA PHE A 70 6.31 -6.34 -5.81
C PHE A 70 5.09 -6.57 -4.94
N SER A 71 4.21 -7.47 -5.39
CA SER A 71 3.03 -7.94 -4.66
C SER A 71 3.18 -9.42 -4.33
N SER A 72 2.82 -9.80 -3.11
CA SER A 72 2.72 -11.20 -2.71
C SER A 72 1.42 -11.86 -3.20
N GLN A 73 0.37 -11.07 -3.44
CA GLN A 73 -0.92 -11.56 -3.94
C GLN A 73 -0.99 -11.56 -5.48
N PHE A 74 -0.26 -10.65 -6.14
CA PHE A 74 -0.23 -10.52 -7.60
C PHE A 74 1.19 -10.65 -8.15
N THR A 75 1.73 -11.86 -8.17
CA THR A 75 3.14 -12.13 -8.55
C THR A 75 3.49 -11.72 -9.99
N ASN A 76 2.50 -11.64 -10.88
CA ASN A 76 2.69 -11.28 -12.28
C ASN A 76 2.43 -9.79 -12.56
N ILE A 77 2.20 -8.96 -11.54
CA ILE A 77 1.98 -7.52 -11.74
C ILE A 77 3.22 -6.87 -12.37
N ASN A 78 3.00 -6.06 -13.40
CA ASN A 78 4.05 -5.27 -14.04
C ASN A 78 3.66 -3.79 -13.98
N LEU A 79 3.87 -3.21 -12.79
CA LEU A 79 3.50 -1.84 -12.45
C LEU A 79 4.69 -1.18 -11.75
N THR A 80 5.06 0.02 -12.20
CA THR A 80 6.04 0.87 -11.51
C THR A 80 5.35 1.88 -10.60
N ALA A 81 6.06 2.43 -9.62
CA ALA A 81 5.52 3.48 -8.75
C ALA A 81 5.09 4.73 -9.56
N ASP A 82 5.88 5.16 -10.54
CA ASP A 82 5.54 6.28 -11.42
C ASP A 82 4.21 6.06 -12.15
N GLN A 83 3.93 4.85 -12.61
CA GLN A 83 2.67 4.54 -13.29
C GLN A 83 1.44 4.72 -12.37
N ILE A 84 1.60 4.65 -11.05
CA ILE A 84 0.52 4.97 -10.08
C ILE A 84 0.29 6.47 -9.98
N PHE A 85 1.33 7.29 -10.09
CA PHE A 85 1.25 8.74 -9.92
C PHE A 85 1.04 9.50 -11.23
N ILE A 86 1.23 8.86 -12.38
CA ILE A 86 0.92 9.43 -13.69
C ILE A 86 -0.60 9.30 -13.91
N ALA A 87 -1.34 10.35 -13.55
CA ALA A 87 -2.66 10.57 -14.12
C ALA A 87 -2.48 11.13 -15.54
N SER A 88 -2.62 10.29 -16.57
CA SER A 88 -2.78 10.81 -17.93
C SER A 88 -4.18 11.41 -18.06
N TYR A 89 -4.31 12.72 -17.86
CA TYR A 89 -5.36 13.46 -18.57
C TYR A 89 -4.97 13.46 -20.05
N GLN A 90 -5.64 12.62 -20.83
CA GLN A 90 -5.80 12.86 -22.26
C GLN A 90 -7.03 13.74 -22.47
#